data_AF-A0A0Q6ZFY1-F1
#
_entry.id   AF-A0A0Q6ZFY1-F1
#
_cell.length_a   1.000
_cell.length_b   1.000
_cell.length_c   1.000
_cell.angle_alpha   90.00
_cell.angle_beta   90.00
_cell.angle_gamma   90.00
#
_symmetry.space_group_name_H-M   'P 1'
#
loop_
_entity.id
_entity.type
_entity.pdbx_description
1 polymer ?
#
loop_
_entity_poly.entity_id
_entity_poly.type
_entity_poly.pdbx_seq_one_letter_code
_entity_poly.pdbx_strand_id
1 'polypeptide(L)'
;MNSENVIKTLRTLWRADRIIAEIRMKHMLIGLGLRAFAALIAAFGLLMLELAAYFVLVQIWGAISAAAVLGAINFIIATVLFVFAGRPSSGRELELANEIHASAVDALQIEARAAQAHFFGMVHHPLNTALPLLLVPLITIIVRSLKKSTAVAPAAATVEQP
;
A
#
# COMPACT_ATOMS: atom_id res chain seq x y z
N MET A 1 15.09 -0.41 29.07
CA MET A 1 14.93 0.57 27.96
C MET A 1 14.03 1.70 28.46
N ASN A 2 14.48 2.96 28.39
CA ASN A 2 13.84 4.08 29.08
C ASN A 2 12.68 4.64 28.25
N SER A 3 11.43 4.42 28.70
CA SER A 3 10.20 4.84 28.02
C SER A 3 10.13 6.35 27.74
N GLU A 4 10.77 7.16 28.58
CA GLU A 4 10.85 8.61 28.44
C GLU A 4 11.62 9.05 27.17
N ASN A 5 12.69 8.33 26.83
CA ASN A 5 13.45 8.60 25.62
C ASN A 5 12.62 8.26 24.37
N VAL A 6 11.85 7.17 24.40
CA VAL A 6 10.97 6.77 23.30
C VAL A 6 9.91 7.85 23.05
N ILE A 7 9.25 8.36 24.09
CA ILE A 7 8.20 9.39 23.97
C ILE A 7 8.77 10.71 23.43
N LYS A 8 9.99 11.09 23.85
CA LYS A 8 10.67 12.30 23.39
C LYS A 8 11.06 12.20 21.91
N THR A 9 11.56 11.04 21.48
CA THR A 9 11.89 10.79 20.06
C THR A 9 10.63 10.75 19.20
N LEU A 10 9.56 10.09 19.65
CA LEU A 10 8.28 9.99 18.94
C LEU A 10 7.62 11.36 18.76
N ARG A 11 7.67 12.22 19.79
CA ARG A 11 7.12 13.59 19.72
C ARG A 11 7.90 14.46 18.75
N THR A 12 9.22 14.29 18.69
CA THR A 12 10.08 14.99 17.74
C THR A 12 9.78 14.53 16.31
N LEU A 13 9.64 13.22 16.10
CA LEU A 13 9.27 12.63 14.81
C LEU A 13 7.91 13.15 14.32
N TRP A 14 6.90 13.12 15.20
CA TRP A 14 5.54 13.57 14.86
C TRP A 14 5.46 15.06 14.51
N ARG A 15 6.27 15.91 15.17
CA ARG A 15 6.39 17.33 14.82
C ARG A 15 7.00 17.52 13.44
N ALA A 16 8.05 16.77 13.11
CA ALA A 16 8.68 16.83 11.80
C ALA A 16 7.72 16.36 10.70
N ASP A 17 7.05 15.23 10.90
CA ASP A 17 6.08 14.68 9.94
C ASP A 17 4.92 15.64 9.68
N ARG A 18 4.42 16.31 10.72
CA ARG A 18 3.35 17.30 10.59
C ARG A 18 3.78 18.53 9.77
N ILE A 19 5.01 19.02 9.94
CA ILE A 19 5.53 20.16 9.16
C ILE A 19 5.71 19.76 7.70
N ILE A 20 6.23 18.56 7.43
CA ILE A 20 6.42 18.03 6.07
C ILE A 20 5.08 17.83 5.37
N ALA A 21 4.09 17.26 6.06
CA ALA A 21 2.75 17.07 5.53
C ALA A 21 2.07 18.41 5.19
N GLU A 22 2.25 19.44 6.03
CA GLU A 22 1.65 20.75 5.79
C GLU A 22 2.27 21.48 4.59
N ILE A 23 3.59 21.42 4.42
CA ILE A 23 4.27 22.01 3.26
C ILE A 23 3.86 21.31 1.96
N ARG A 24 3.79 19.97 1.98
CA ARG A 24 3.36 19.16 0.83
C ARG A 24 1.89 19.41 0.49
N MET A 25 1.00 19.49 1.48
CA MET A 25 -0.41 19.82 1.28
C MET A 25 -0.58 21.20 0.64
N LYS A 26 0.10 22.24 1.13
CA LYS A 26 -0.02 23.59 0.56
C LYS A 26 0.46 23.66 -0.88
N HIS A 27 1.61 23.06 -1.20
CA HIS A 27 2.10 23.00 -2.57
C HIS A 27 1.17 22.22 -3.50
N MET A 28 0.61 21.11 -3.03
CA MET A 28 -0.31 20.29 -3.81
C MET A 28 -1.65 20.99 -4.02
N LEU A 29 -2.20 21.65 -2.99
CA LEU A 29 -3.47 22.37 -3.08
C LEU A 29 -3.39 23.60 -3.99
N ILE A 30 -2.32 24.41 -3.86
CA ILE A 30 -2.14 25.60 -4.70
C ILE A 30 -1.85 25.19 -6.15
N GLY A 31 -0.98 24.19 -6.35
CA GLY A 31 -0.65 23.69 -7.68
C GLY A 31 -1.84 23.02 -8.39
N LEU A 32 -2.63 22.23 -7.67
CA LEU A 32 -3.82 21.58 -8.22
C LEU A 32 -4.93 22.59 -8.48
N GLY A 33 -5.16 23.53 -7.56
CA GLY A 33 -6.18 24.58 -7.72
C GLY A 33 -5.91 25.45 -8.94
N LEU A 34 -4.67 25.92 -9.13
CA LEU A 34 -4.32 26.74 -10.28
C LEU A 34 -4.41 25.96 -11.60
N ARG A 35 -4.02 24.68 -11.62
CA ARG A 35 -4.16 23.80 -12.78
C ARG A 35 -5.63 23.49 -13.12
N ALA A 36 -6.46 23.20 -12.12
CA ALA A 36 -7.89 22.97 -12.31
C ALA A 36 -8.60 24.22 -12.84
N PHE A 37 -8.24 25.39 -12.30
CA PHE A 37 -8.79 26.67 -12.78
C PHE A 37 -8.35 26.98 -14.21
N ALA A 38 -7.08 26.76 -14.55
CA ALA A 38 -6.58 26.90 -15.91
C ALA A 38 -7.29 25.93 -16.88
N ALA A 39 -7.50 24.67 -16.47
CA ALA A 39 -8.24 23.70 -17.26
C ALA A 39 -9.70 24.12 -17.48
N LEU A 40 -10.35 24.68 -16.46
CA LEU A 40 -11.71 25.21 -16.56
C LEU A 40 -11.78 26.38 -17.56
N ILE A 41 -10.85 27.34 -17.47
CA ILE A 41 -10.77 28.46 -18.43
C ILE A 41 -10.54 27.93 -19.84
N ALA A 42 -9.63 26.96 -20.02
CA ALA A 42 -9.37 26.37 -21.32
C ALA A 42 -10.61 25.67 -21.89
N ALA A 43 -11.38 24.95 -21.06
CA ALA A 43 -12.64 24.32 -21.47
C ALA A 43 -13.67 25.37 -21.92
N PHE A 44 -13.85 26.44 -21.15
CA PHE A 44 -14.73 27.54 -21.54
C PHE A 44 -14.28 28.23 -22.83
N GLY A 45 -12.97 28.48 -22.97
CA GLY A 45 -12.40 29.07 -24.18
C GLY A 45 -12.62 28.18 -25.41
N LEU A 46 -12.45 26.86 -25.26
CA LEU A 46 -12.70 25.91 -26.33
C LEU A 46 -14.19 25.88 -26.73
N LEU A 47 -15.11 25.89 -25.76
CA LEU A 47 -16.55 25.99 -26.03
C LEU A 47 -16.92 27.29 -26.77
N MET A 48 -16.37 28.42 -26.34
CA MET A 48 -16.62 29.70 -27.00
C MET A 48 -16.05 29.73 -28.42
N LEU A 49 -14.85 29.17 -28.62
CA LEU A 49 -14.25 29.03 -29.93
C LEU A 49 -15.09 28.13 -30.85
N GLU A 50 -15.65 27.05 -30.31
CA GLU A 50 -16.53 26.14 -31.05
C GLU A 50 -17.81 26.86 -31.49
N LEU A 51 -18.48 27.60 -30.61
CA LEU A 51 -19.67 28.37 -30.98
C LEU A 51 -19.34 29.42 -32.05
N ALA A 52 -18.22 30.13 -31.91
CA ALA A 52 -17.78 31.11 -32.90
C ALA A 52 -17.52 30.45 -34.26
N ALA A 53 -16.77 29.34 -34.28
CA ALA A 53 -16.50 28.59 -35.49
C ALA A 53 -17.79 28.03 -36.13
N TYR A 54 -18.72 27.55 -35.31
CA TYR A 54 -20.02 27.06 -35.77
C TYR A 54 -20.81 28.14 -36.48
N PHE A 55 -20.92 29.35 -35.89
CA PHE A 55 -21.65 30.46 -36.50
C PHE A 55 -21.02 30.95 -37.80
N VAL A 56 -19.69 30.92 -37.92
CA VAL A 56 -19.01 31.24 -39.18
C VAL A 56 -19.26 30.14 -40.22
N LEU A 57 -19.14 28.87 -39.84
CA LEU A 57 -19.19 27.75 -40.76
C LEU A 57 -20.61 27.43 -41.25
N VAL A 58 -21.62 27.59 -40.38
CA VAL A 58 -23.03 27.41 -40.74
C VAL A 58 -23.46 28.36 -41.86
N GLN A 59 -22.87 29.56 -41.92
CA GLN A 59 -23.17 30.55 -42.96
C GLN A 59 -22.64 30.12 -44.33
N ILE A 60 -21.60 29.28 -44.39
CA ILE A 60 -20.96 28.85 -45.64
C ILE A 60 -21.52 27.50 -46.10
N TRP A 61 -21.58 26.50 -45.20
CA TRP A 61 -21.88 25.10 -45.57
C TRP A 61 -23.19 24.56 -44.97
N GLY A 62 -23.89 25.33 -44.13
CA GLY A 62 -25.11 24.92 -43.45
C GLY A 62 -24.88 24.18 -42.12
N ALA A 63 -25.95 23.98 -41.35
CA ALA A 63 -25.86 23.57 -39.94
C ALA A 63 -25.33 22.15 -39.75
N ILE A 64 -25.77 21.22 -40.61
CA ILE A 64 -25.45 19.79 -40.49
C ILE A 64 -23.97 19.55 -40.76
N SER A 65 -23.45 20.11 -41.86
CA SER A 65 -22.04 19.98 -42.24
C SER A 65 -21.12 20.71 -41.26
N ALA A 66 -21.53 21.89 -40.78
CA ALA A 66 -20.78 22.63 -39.77
C ALA A 66 -20.63 21.83 -38.47
N ALA A 67 -21.73 21.26 -37.96
CA ALA A 67 -21.70 20.41 -36.78
C ALA A 67 -20.83 19.16 -36.97
N ALA A 68 -20.90 18.51 -38.14
CA ALA A 68 -20.09 17.33 -38.44
C ALA A 68 -18.58 17.65 -38.46
N VAL A 69 -18.18 18.76 -39.10
CA VAL A 69 -16.78 19.19 -39.17
C VAL A 69 -16.25 19.60 -37.79
N LEU A 70 -17.01 20.38 -37.02
CA LEU A 70 -16.62 20.76 -35.67
C LEU A 70 -16.50 19.54 -34.74
N GLY A 71 -17.45 18.61 -34.83
CA GLY A 71 -17.40 17.35 -34.08
C GLY A 71 -16.15 16.54 -34.40
N ALA A 72 -15.78 16.43 -35.68
CA ALA A 72 -14.55 15.76 -36.09
C ALA A 72 -13.29 16.44 -35.52
N ILE A 73 -13.24 17.79 -35.54
CA ILE A 73 -12.14 18.55 -34.97
C ILE A 73 -12.04 18.32 -33.46
N ASN A 74 -13.15 18.36 -32.73
CA ASN A 74 -13.17 18.08 -31.29
C ASN A 74 -12.71 16.67 -30.96
N PHE A 75 -13.04 15.68 -31.80
CA PHE A 75 -12.57 14.31 -31.64
C PHE A 75 -11.05 14.20 -31.81
N ILE A 76 -10.48 14.95 -32.77
CA ILE A 76 -9.03 15.04 -32.97
C ILE A 76 -8.38 15.67 -31.74
N ILE A 77 -8.92 16.79 -31.24
CA ILE A 77 -8.42 17.47 -30.04
C ILE A 77 -8.46 16.51 -28.83
N ALA A 78 -9.58 15.81 -28.61
CA ALA A 78 -9.73 14.83 -27.54
C ALA A 78 -8.71 13.68 -27.66
N THR A 79 -8.47 13.18 -28.87
CA THR A 79 -7.47 12.13 -29.13
C THR A 79 -6.07 12.61 -28.78
N VAL A 80 -5.71 13.84 -29.20
CA VAL A 80 -4.42 14.44 -28.87
C VAL A 80 -4.28 14.60 -27.35
N LEU A 81 -5.29 15.16 -26.67
CA LEU A 81 -5.29 15.29 -25.21
C LEU A 81 -5.17 13.93 -24.52
N PHE A 82 -5.85 12.90 -25.00
CA PHE A 82 -5.78 11.56 -24.43
C PHE A 82 -4.38 10.95 -24.56
N VAL A 83 -3.74 11.09 -25.73
CA VAL A 83 -2.36 10.64 -25.94
C VAL A 83 -1.37 11.38 -25.04
N PHE A 84 -1.52 12.70 -24.87
CA PHE A 84 -0.64 13.48 -24.01
C PHE A 84 -0.91 13.25 -22.51
N ALA A 85 -2.16 13.14 -22.09
CA ALA A 85 -2.54 12.86 -20.70
C ALA A 85 -2.19 11.43 -20.29
N GLY A 86 -2.25 10.47 -21.23
CA GLY A 86 -1.88 9.08 -21.03
C GLY A 86 -0.36 8.84 -20.98
N ARG A 87 0.48 9.81 -21.37
CA ARG A 87 1.93 9.72 -21.16
C ARG A 87 2.21 9.92 -19.67
N PRO A 88 2.69 8.90 -18.94
CA PRO A 88 2.90 9.00 -17.50
C PRO A 88 3.89 10.13 -17.21
N SER A 89 3.44 11.15 -16.48
CA SER A 89 4.26 12.32 -16.10
C SER A 89 5.29 12.00 -14.99
N SER A 90 5.61 10.73 -14.78
CA SER A 90 6.27 10.24 -13.57
C SER A 90 7.25 9.11 -13.85
N GLY A 91 7.65 8.82 -15.11
CA GLY A 91 8.57 7.71 -15.39
C GLY A 91 9.82 7.71 -14.48
N ARG A 92 10.44 8.86 -14.28
CA ARG A 92 11.63 9.00 -13.42
C ARG A 92 11.31 9.02 -11.92
N GLU A 93 10.20 9.63 -11.51
CA GLU A 93 9.82 9.71 -10.09
C GLU A 93 9.22 8.39 -9.56
N LEU A 94 8.52 7.65 -10.42
CA LEU A 94 7.98 6.32 -10.13
C LEU A 94 9.11 5.27 -10.11
N GLU A 95 10.07 5.39 -11.02
CA GLU A 95 11.28 4.56 -11.04
C GLU A 95 12.12 4.79 -9.78
N LEU A 96 12.38 6.06 -9.41
CA LEU A 96 13.04 6.40 -8.14
C LEU A 96 12.25 5.94 -6.90
N ALA A 97 10.91 6.08 -6.91
CA ALA A 97 10.08 5.58 -5.83
C ALA A 97 10.13 4.05 -5.72
N ASN A 98 10.20 3.34 -6.84
CA ASN A 98 10.31 1.88 -6.89
C ASN A 98 11.70 1.40 -6.43
N GLU A 99 12.77 2.11 -6.79
CA GLU A 99 14.13 1.85 -6.29
C GLU A 99 14.25 2.09 -4.77
N ILE A 100 13.65 3.17 -4.26
CA ILE A 100 13.59 3.45 -2.81
C ILE A 100 12.75 2.39 -2.09
N HIS A 101 11.64 1.93 -2.69
CA HIS A 101 10.83 0.86 -2.11
C HIS A 101 11.57 -0.47 -2.07
N ALA A 102 12.25 -0.84 -3.17
CA ALA A 102 13.05 -2.06 -3.25
C ALA A 102 14.21 -2.06 -2.24
N SER A 103 14.93 -0.94 -2.11
CA SER A 103 16.02 -0.81 -1.13
C SER A 103 15.51 -0.82 0.32
N ALA A 104 14.33 -0.24 0.59
CA ALA A 104 13.71 -0.29 1.91
C ALA A 104 13.24 -1.72 2.27
N VAL A 105 12.71 -2.48 1.31
CA VAL A 105 12.32 -3.88 1.52
C VAL A 105 13.53 -4.77 1.79
N ASP A 106 14.63 -4.57 1.05
CA ASP A 106 15.87 -5.32 1.26
C ASP A 106 16.51 -5.02 2.63
N ALA A 107 16.54 -3.74 3.02
CA ALA A 107 16.98 -3.34 4.36
C ALA A 107 16.10 -3.95 5.47
N LEU A 108 14.77 -4.00 5.27
CA LEU A 108 13.85 -4.62 6.22
C LEU A 108 14.04 -6.14 6.31
N GLN A 109 14.41 -6.79 5.22
CA GLN A 109 14.70 -8.23 5.19
C GLN A 109 16.03 -8.57 5.89
N ILE A 110 17.04 -7.72 5.75
CA ILE A 110 18.31 -7.84 6.47
C ILE A 110 18.08 -7.64 7.97
N GLU A 111 17.32 -6.60 8.35
CA GLU A 111 16.99 -6.32 9.74
C GLU A 111 16.11 -7.43 10.35
N ALA A 112 15.14 -7.97 9.60
CA ALA A 112 14.32 -9.10 10.05
C ALA A 112 15.16 -10.37 10.29
N ARG A 113 16.15 -10.64 9.43
CA ARG A 113 17.09 -11.75 9.63
C ARG A 113 18.00 -11.52 10.83
N ALA A 114 18.48 -10.29 11.03
CA ALA A 114 19.30 -9.94 12.19
C ALA A 114 18.50 -10.00 13.51
N ALA A 115 17.27 -9.50 13.52
CA ALA A 115 16.34 -9.61 14.64
C ALA A 115 15.99 -11.07 14.96
N GLN A 116 15.75 -11.88 13.93
CA GLN A 116 15.53 -13.33 14.08
C GLN A 116 16.78 -14.01 14.67
N ALA A 117 17.98 -13.71 14.16
CA ALA A 117 19.23 -14.25 14.67
C ALA A 117 19.53 -13.83 16.12
N HIS A 118 19.17 -12.59 16.50
CA HIS A 118 19.24 -12.14 17.89
C HIS A 118 18.20 -12.81 18.78
N PHE A 119 16.98 -13.07 18.28
CA PHE A 119 15.96 -13.80 19.01
C PHE A 119 16.36 -15.26 19.24
N PHE A 120 16.83 -15.97 18.20
CA PHE A 120 17.30 -17.35 18.34
C PHE A 120 18.61 -17.43 19.15
N GLY A 121 19.55 -16.51 18.95
CA GLY A 121 20.79 -16.45 19.73
C GLY A 121 20.55 -16.22 21.22
N MET A 122 19.57 -15.37 21.56
CA MET A 122 19.18 -15.09 22.94
C MET A 122 18.31 -16.19 23.57
N VAL A 123 17.62 -17.01 22.77
CA VAL A 123 16.84 -18.17 23.25
C VAL A 123 17.72 -19.41 23.44
N HIS A 124 18.73 -19.63 22.58
CA HIS A 124 19.61 -20.79 22.69
C HIS A 124 20.63 -20.68 23.83
N HIS A 125 21.06 -19.47 24.22
CA HIS A 125 22.05 -19.28 25.29
C HIS A 125 21.55 -19.60 26.73
N PRO A 126 20.33 -19.22 27.17
CA PRO A 126 19.82 -19.57 28.49
C PRO A 126 19.23 -20.99 28.55
N LEU A 127 18.77 -21.53 27.41
CA LEU A 127 18.19 -22.86 27.36
C LEU A 127 19.27 -23.95 27.47
N ASN A 128 20.43 -23.82 26.82
CA ASN A 128 21.47 -24.86 26.88
C ASN A 128 22.09 -25.08 28.28
N THR A 129 22.02 -24.07 29.15
CA THR A 129 22.62 -24.13 30.50
C THR A 129 21.66 -24.69 31.56
N ALA A 130 20.33 -24.67 31.31
CA ALA A 130 19.31 -25.13 32.24
C ALA A 130 18.52 -26.38 31.77
N LEU A 131 18.65 -26.76 30.49
CA LEU A 131 17.88 -27.84 29.88
C LEU A 131 18.05 -29.24 30.52
N PRO A 132 19.26 -29.70 30.88
CA PRO A 132 19.44 -31.06 31.37
C PRO A 132 18.75 -31.32 32.72
N LEU A 133 18.56 -30.28 33.54
CA LEU A 133 18.01 -30.42 34.90
C LEU A 133 16.47 -30.37 34.94
N LEU A 134 15.83 -29.69 33.98
CA LEU A 134 14.37 -29.49 33.97
C LEU A 134 13.62 -30.41 32.99
N LEU A 135 14.25 -30.88 31.91
CA LEU A 135 13.57 -31.75 30.94
C LEU A 135 13.43 -33.20 31.42
N VAL A 136 14.38 -33.71 32.20
CA VAL A 136 14.34 -35.09 32.72
C VAL A 136 13.08 -35.38 33.55
N PRO A 137 12.66 -34.56 34.53
CA PRO A 137 11.45 -34.84 35.31
C PRO A 137 10.15 -34.71 34.48
N LEU A 138 10.07 -33.77 33.53
CA LEU A 138 8.88 -33.58 32.69
C LEU A 138 8.66 -34.75 31.72
N ILE A 139 9.72 -35.22 31.08
CA ILE A 139 9.65 -36.40 30.19
C ILE A 139 9.25 -37.64 31.01
N THR A 140 9.79 -37.79 32.23
CA THR A 140 9.46 -38.91 33.12
C THR A 140 7.98 -38.88 33.55
N ILE A 141 7.42 -37.70 33.83
CA ILE A 141 5.99 -37.53 34.15
C ILE A 141 5.09 -37.90 32.97
N ILE A 142 5.46 -37.47 31.76
CA ILE A 142 4.69 -37.77 30.54
C ILE A 142 4.72 -39.27 30.24
N VAL A 143 5.90 -39.92 30.29
CA VAL A 143 6.03 -41.37 30.07
C VAL A 143 5.26 -42.17 31.13
N ARG A 144 5.28 -41.74 32.40
CA ARG A 144 4.53 -42.40 33.49
C ARG A 144 3.01 -42.23 33.34
N SER A 145 2.56 -41.09 32.82
CA SER A 145 1.15 -40.84 32.50
C SER A 145 0.66 -41.73 31.36
N LEU A 146 1.46 -41.88 30.30
CA LEU A 146 1.15 -42.73 29.15
C LEU A 146 1.10 -44.22 29.53
N LYS A 147 2.06 -44.69 30.35
CA LYS A 147 2.08 -46.09 30.82
C LYS A 147 0.88 -46.44 31.73
N LYS A 148 0.28 -45.45 32.40
CA LYS A 148 -0.94 -45.65 33.21
C LYS A 148 -2.21 -45.66 32.36
N SER A 149 -2.16 -45.11 31.14
CA SER A 149 -3.30 -45.05 30.21
C SER A 149 -3.46 -46.31 29.32
N THR A 150 -2.43 -47.16 29.22
CA THR A 150 -2.50 -48.41 28.41
C THR A 150 -3.15 -49.59 29.16
N ALA A 151 -3.58 -49.41 30.41
CA ALA A 151 -4.49 -50.35 31.07
C ALA A 151 -5.95 -49.90 30.86
N VAL A 152 -6.42 -49.95 29.61
CA VAL A 152 -7.84 -49.71 29.28
C VAL A 152 -8.41 -50.89 28.51
N ALA A 153 -9.37 -51.56 29.17
CA ALA A 153 -10.55 -52.24 28.63
C ALA A 153 -10.32 -53.55 27.82
N PRO A 154 -11.35 -54.35 27.44
CA PRO A 154 -12.79 -54.05 27.45
C PRO A 154 -13.73 -55.25 27.75
N ALA A 155 -15.05 -55.00 27.79
CA ALA A 155 -16.03 -55.85 27.11
C ALA A 155 -17.40 -55.14 27.04
N ALA A 156 -17.82 -54.82 25.82
CA ALA A 156 -19.18 -54.45 25.49
C ALA A 156 -20.08 -55.70 25.44
N ALA A 157 -21.33 -55.50 25.85
CA ALA A 157 -22.57 -56.15 25.40
C ALA A 157 -22.60 -57.69 25.21
N THR A 158 -23.51 -58.34 25.93
CA THR A 158 -24.16 -59.58 25.49
C THR A 158 -25.66 -59.50 25.81
N VAL A 159 -26.47 -59.88 24.83
CA VAL A 159 -27.92 -59.77 24.72
C VAL A 159 -28.60 -61.09 25.19
N GLU A 160 -29.81 -60.97 25.78
CA GLU A 160 -30.93 -61.93 25.93
C GLU A 160 -30.92 -63.14 26.92
N GLN A 161 -31.88 -63.09 27.86
CA GLN A 161 -32.97 -64.04 28.24
C GLN A 161 -32.68 -65.51 28.67
N PRO A 162 -33.59 -66.20 29.43
CA PRO A 162 -35.05 -66.00 29.60
C PRO A 162 -35.54 -65.61 31.00
#